data_AF-A0A960P782-F1
#
_entry.id   AF-A0A960P782-F1
#
_cell.length_a   1.000
_cell.length_b   1.000
_cell.length_c   1.000
_cell.angle_alpha   90.00
_cell.angle_beta   90.00
_cell.angle_gamma   90.00
#
_symmetry.space_group_name_H-M   'P 1'
#
loop_
_entity.id
_entity.type
_entity.pdbx_description
1 polymer ?
#
loop_
_entity_poly.entity_id
_entity_poly.type
_entity_poly.pdbx_seq_one_letter_code
_entity_poly.pdbx_strand_id
1 'polypeptide(L)'
;MASPPRSRSVGTPPDPYRYLAQLPEPDGDEVEEWADSVDALVEVGGAGRAQRVLLHVLGRARSLGLDVPGPGITDYLNTIPVADEPPYPGDEAIERRIRHYIRWNAAVMVARANRRSDGLGGHLATYASAATLYEVGFN
;
A
#
# COMPACT_ATOMS: atom_id res chain seq x y z
N MET A 1 47.84 -4.36 -3.44
CA MET A 1 46.78 -5.39 -3.35
C MET A 1 45.46 -4.64 -3.17
N ALA A 2 44.73 -4.38 -4.25
CA ALA A 2 43.53 -3.54 -4.24
C ALA A 2 42.30 -4.40 -3.91
N SER A 3 41.53 -4.01 -2.89
CA SER A 3 40.26 -4.67 -2.55
C SER A 3 39.24 -4.52 -3.68
N PRO A 4 38.45 -5.56 -3.99
CA PRO A 4 37.42 -5.47 -5.01
C PRO A 4 36.25 -4.60 -4.52
N PRO A 5 35.51 -3.93 -5.43
CA PRO A 5 34.34 -3.14 -5.08
C PRO A 5 33.23 -4.07 -4.58
N ARG A 6 32.61 -3.70 -3.45
CA ARG A 6 31.44 -4.39 -2.90
C ARG A 6 30.31 -4.35 -3.94
N SER A 7 29.84 -5.51 -4.37
CA SER A 7 28.62 -5.61 -5.15
C SER A 7 27.49 -4.99 -4.34
N ARG A 8 26.82 -3.97 -4.91
CA ARG A 8 25.54 -3.52 -4.36
C ARG A 8 24.56 -4.68 -4.54
N SER A 9 24.13 -5.29 -3.43
CA SER A 9 22.96 -6.16 -3.43
C SER A 9 21.80 -5.32 -3.96
N VAL A 10 21.39 -5.57 -5.19
CA VAL A 10 20.09 -5.14 -5.69
C VAL A 10 19.11 -5.79 -4.72
N GLY A 11 18.45 -4.98 -3.88
CA GLY A 11 17.45 -5.49 -2.95
C GLY A 11 16.42 -6.28 -3.73
N THR A 12 16.03 -7.44 -3.21
CA THR A 12 14.91 -8.22 -3.76
C THR A 12 13.74 -7.24 -3.97
N PRO A 13 13.18 -7.14 -5.18
CA PRO A 13 12.04 -6.27 -5.40
C PRO A 13 10.96 -6.58 -4.36
N PRO A 14 10.28 -5.56 -3.82
CA PRO A 14 9.24 -5.78 -2.82
C PRO A 14 8.23 -6.77 -3.40
N ASP A 15 7.96 -7.83 -2.65
CA ASP A 15 7.01 -8.86 -3.06
C ASP A 15 5.65 -8.19 -3.36
N PRO A 16 5.17 -8.25 -4.61
CA PRO A 16 3.90 -7.63 -5.01
C PRO A 16 2.70 -8.25 -4.27
N TYR A 17 2.89 -9.36 -3.57
CA TYR A 17 1.87 -10.10 -2.83
C TYR A 17 1.95 -9.92 -1.31
N ARG A 18 2.63 -8.87 -0.81
CA ARG A 18 2.72 -8.56 0.65
C ARG A 18 1.40 -8.45 1.41
N TYR A 19 0.29 -8.18 0.71
CA TYR A 19 -1.03 -8.16 1.32
C TYR A 19 -1.53 -9.56 1.71
N LEU A 20 -0.96 -10.64 1.17
CA LEU A 20 -1.32 -12.01 1.52
C LEU A 20 -1.11 -12.29 3.01
N ALA A 21 -0.13 -11.66 3.66
CA ALA A 21 0.08 -11.74 5.11
C ALA A 21 -1.08 -11.16 5.95
N GLN A 22 -2.00 -10.43 5.33
CA GLN A 22 -3.23 -9.93 5.96
C GLN A 22 -4.41 -10.90 5.78
N LEU A 23 -4.29 -11.90 4.90
CA LEU A 23 -5.30 -12.92 4.67
C LEU A 23 -5.09 -14.09 5.65
N PRO A 24 -6.14 -14.88 5.93
CA PRO A 24 -5.98 -16.15 6.65
C PRO A 24 -4.97 -17.04 5.93
N GLU A 25 -3.99 -17.56 6.66
CA GLU A 25 -2.98 -18.46 6.10
C GLU A 25 -3.65 -19.75 5.57
N PRO A 26 -3.43 -20.11 4.29
CA PRO A 26 -3.84 -21.40 3.77
C PRO A 26 -2.99 -22.54 4.37
N ASP A 27 -3.38 -23.79 4.11
CA ASP A 27 -2.59 -24.96 4.49
C ASP A 27 -1.21 -24.91 3.81
N GLY A 28 -0.14 -25.00 4.61
CA GLY A 28 1.24 -24.85 4.14
C GLY A 28 1.64 -25.93 3.13
N ASP A 29 1.20 -27.17 3.36
CA ASP A 29 1.51 -28.30 2.48
C ASP A 29 0.85 -28.12 1.10
N GLU A 30 -0.36 -27.56 1.06
CA GLU A 30 -1.06 -27.24 -0.19
C GLU A 30 -0.32 -26.13 -0.95
N VAL A 31 0.09 -25.05 -0.27
CA VAL A 31 0.84 -23.96 -0.90
C VAL A 31 2.15 -24.46 -1.51
N GLU A 32 2.90 -25.30 -0.80
CA GLU A 32 4.16 -25.87 -1.28
C GLU A 32 3.93 -26.76 -2.51
N GLU A 33 2.91 -27.63 -2.51
CA GLU A 33 2.60 -28.48 -3.67
C GLU A 33 2.28 -27.65 -4.94
N TRP A 34 1.52 -26.57 -4.79
CA TRP A 34 1.20 -25.67 -5.90
C TRP A 34 2.41 -24.88 -6.37
N ALA A 35 3.31 -24.46 -5.46
CA ALA A 35 4.56 -23.79 -5.80
C ALA A 35 5.49 -24.72 -6.59
N ASP A 36 5.68 -25.95 -6.12
CA ASP A 36 6.47 -26.99 -6.80
C ASP A 36 5.92 -27.26 -8.21
N SER A 37 4.59 -27.23 -8.38
CA SER A 37 3.95 -27.38 -9.68
C SER A 37 4.31 -26.26 -10.65
N VAL A 38 4.47 -25.01 -10.17
CA VAL A 38 4.91 -23.88 -10.99
C VAL A 38 6.37 -24.02 -11.39
N ASP A 39 7.23 -24.43 -10.45
CA ASP A 39 8.65 -24.68 -10.72
C ASP A 39 8.83 -25.76 -11.78
N ALA A 40 8.11 -26.89 -11.64
CA ALA A 40 8.12 -27.96 -12.63
C ALA A 40 7.65 -27.49 -14.04
N LEU A 41 6.66 -26.58 -14.12
CA LEU A 41 6.24 -26.01 -15.40
C LEU A 41 7.34 -25.18 -16.08
N VAL A 42 8.14 -24.46 -15.28
CA VAL A 42 9.28 -23.68 -15.77
C VAL A 42 10.43 -24.61 -16.17
N GLU A 43 10.76 -25.61 -15.36
CA GLU A 43 11.84 -26.57 -15.65
C GLU A 43 11.59 -27.37 -16.94
N VAL A 44 10.38 -27.92 -17.09
CA VAL A 44 10.04 -28.78 -18.25
C VAL A 44 9.71 -27.95 -19.50
N GLY A 45 9.05 -26.81 -19.31
CA GLY A 45 8.38 -26.07 -20.39
C GLY A 45 8.94 -24.68 -20.70
N GLY A 46 9.84 -24.16 -19.86
CA GLY A 46 10.34 -22.80 -19.92
C GLY A 46 9.32 -21.74 -19.47
N ALA A 47 9.83 -20.54 -19.17
CA ALA A 47 9.04 -19.44 -18.61
C ALA A 47 7.80 -19.06 -19.46
N GLY A 48 7.92 -19.05 -20.79
CA GLY A 48 6.80 -18.67 -21.67
C GLY A 48 5.65 -19.68 -21.70
N ARG A 49 5.91 -20.97 -21.47
CA ARG A 49 4.84 -21.96 -21.30
C ARG A 49 4.21 -21.83 -19.92
N ALA A 50 5.02 -21.74 -18.86
CA ALA A 50 4.55 -21.56 -17.50
C ALA A 50 3.63 -20.33 -17.38
N GLN A 51 4.03 -19.19 -17.95
CA GLN A 51 3.22 -17.97 -17.97
C GLN A 51 1.84 -18.19 -18.60
N ARG A 52 1.76 -18.86 -19.76
CA ARG A 52 0.48 -19.14 -20.41
C ARG A 52 -0.42 -20.04 -19.57
N VAL A 53 0.15 -21.07 -18.95
CA VAL A 53 -0.60 -21.97 -18.05
C VAL A 53 -1.16 -21.19 -16.87
N LEU A 54 -0.33 -20.37 -16.20
CA LEU A 54 -0.78 -19.52 -15.09
C LEU A 54 -1.88 -18.56 -15.52
N LEU A 55 -1.76 -17.92 -16.68
CA LEU A 55 -2.82 -17.05 -17.22
C LEU A 55 -4.14 -17.81 -17.44
N HIS A 56 -4.10 -19.07 -17.89
CA HIS A 56 -5.29 -19.90 -18.02
C HIS A 56 -5.90 -20.28 -16.66
N VAL A 57 -5.06 -20.60 -15.67
CA VAL A 57 -5.50 -20.89 -14.29
C VAL A 57 -6.17 -19.66 -13.67
N LEU A 58 -5.55 -18.48 -13.81
CA LEU A 58 -6.13 -17.20 -13.36
C LEU A 58 -7.47 -16.91 -14.06
N GLY A 59 -7.56 -17.17 -15.37
CA GLY A 59 -8.81 -17.07 -16.12
C GLY A 59 -9.89 -18.01 -15.58
N ARG A 60 -9.52 -19.25 -15.22
CA ARG A 60 -10.43 -20.22 -14.60
C ARG A 60 -10.89 -19.76 -13.22
N ALA A 61 -9.98 -19.30 -12.37
CA ALA A 61 -10.29 -18.76 -11.04
C ALA A 61 -11.32 -17.62 -11.13
N ARG A 62 -11.11 -16.67 -12.04
CA ARG A 62 -12.09 -15.59 -12.30
C ARG A 62 -13.44 -16.11 -12.78
N SER A 63 -13.47 -17.13 -13.63
CA SER A 63 -14.73 -17.76 -14.08
C SER A 63 -15.51 -18.43 -12.94
N LEU A 64 -14.82 -18.80 -11.86
CA LEU A 64 -15.42 -19.35 -10.63
C LEU A 64 -15.81 -18.24 -9.63
N GLY A 65 -15.64 -16.98 -9.99
CA GLY A 65 -15.95 -15.83 -9.12
C GLY A 65 -14.87 -15.53 -8.08
N LEU A 66 -13.67 -16.12 -8.19
CA LEU A 66 -12.55 -15.76 -7.33
C LEU A 66 -12.01 -14.40 -7.76
N ASP A 67 -11.92 -13.46 -6.82
CA ASP A 67 -11.37 -12.14 -7.04
C ASP A 67 -9.84 -12.23 -7.05
N VAL A 68 -9.27 -12.61 -8.20
CA VAL A 68 -7.82 -12.71 -8.38
C VAL A 68 -7.31 -11.45 -9.08
N PRO A 69 -6.53 -10.60 -8.38
CA PRO A 69 -6.13 -9.31 -8.90
C PRO A 69 -5.31 -9.46 -10.19
N GLY A 70 -5.61 -8.62 -11.18
CA GLY A 70 -4.81 -8.55 -12.40
C GLY A 70 -3.46 -7.87 -12.17
N PRO A 71 -2.53 -7.95 -13.13
CA PRO A 71 -1.29 -7.19 -13.06
C PRO A 71 -1.62 -5.69 -12.91
N GLY A 72 -1.18 -5.08 -11.80
CA GLY A 72 -1.36 -3.65 -11.52
C GLY A 72 -2.64 -3.26 -10.78
N ILE A 73 -3.51 -4.21 -10.42
CA ILE A 73 -4.62 -3.97 -9.49
C ILE A 73 -4.22 -4.65 -8.19
N THR A 74 -4.08 -3.87 -7.12
CA THR A 74 -3.94 -4.39 -5.76
C THR A 74 -5.31 -4.43 -5.10
N ASP A 75 -5.49 -5.29 -4.11
CA ASP A 75 -6.72 -5.32 -3.33
C ASP A 75 -7.01 -3.95 -2.69
N TYR A 76 -8.29 -3.71 -2.37
CA TYR A 76 -8.71 -2.51 -1.64
C TYR A 76 -8.35 -2.63 -0.14
N LEU A 77 -7.08 -2.86 0.13
CA LEU A 77 -6.45 -3.03 1.42
C LEU A 77 -5.21 -2.12 1.53
N ASN A 78 -4.72 -1.93 2.75
CA ASN A 78 -3.49 -1.18 2.97
C ASN A 78 -2.30 -1.96 2.42
N THR A 79 -1.45 -1.28 1.63
CA THR A 79 -0.24 -1.90 1.05
C THR A 79 0.78 -2.35 2.11
N ILE A 80 0.80 -1.71 3.28
CA ILE A 80 1.68 -2.06 4.41
C ILE A 80 0.83 -2.78 5.49
N PRO A 81 1.12 -4.05 5.82
CA PRO A 81 0.44 -4.77 6.90
C PRO A 81 0.86 -4.26 8.28
N VAL A 82 0.02 -4.49 9.29
CA VAL A 82 0.26 -4.05 10.67
C VAL A 82 1.56 -4.64 11.25
N ALA A 83 1.91 -5.87 10.90
CA ALA A 83 3.13 -6.52 11.36
C ALA A 83 4.42 -5.84 10.84
N ASP A 84 4.34 -5.18 9.68
CA ASP A 84 5.44 -4.44 9.05
C ASP A 84 5.35 -2.92 9.29
N GLU A 85 4.32 -2.47 10.03
CA GLU A 85 4.15 -1.07 10.35
C GLU A 85 5.25 -0.63 11.32
N PRO A 86 6.09 0.35 10.96
CA PRO A 86 7.11 0.84 11.87
C PRO A 86 6.45 1.57 13.05
N PRO A 87 7.09 1.58 14.24
CA PRO A 87 6.59 2.37 15.36
C PRO A 87 6.54 3.85 14.95
N TYR A 88 5.46 4.53 15.33
CA TYR A 88 5.31 5.96 15.05
C TYR A 88 6.43 6.75 15.76
N PRO A 89 7.18 7.61 15.05
CA PRO A 89 8.36 8.26 15.61
C PRO A 89 8.03 9.47 16.52
N GLY A 90 6.81 10.00 16.43
CA GLY A 90 6.39 11.22 17.13
C GLY A 90 5.51 10.98 18.36
N ASP A 91 5.03 12.07 18.96
CA ASP A 91 4.02 12.03 20.03
C ASP A 91 2.65 12.32 19.43
N GLU A 92 1.88 11.25 19.20
CA GLU A 92 0.56 11.33 18.61
C GLU A 92 -0.42 12.21 19.41
N ALA A 93 -0.27 12.28 20.74
CA ALA A 93 -1.16 13.07 21.57
C ALA A 93 -0.89 14.58 21.41
N ILE A 94 0.39 14.97 21.37
CA ILE A 94 0.81 16.35 21.12
C ILE A 94 0.45 16.76 19.69
N GLU A 95 0.78 15.93 18.69
CA GLU A 95 0.50 16.23 17.29
C GLU A 95 -0.99 16.33 17.00
N ARG A 96 -1.83 15.47 17.60
CA ARG A 96 -3.28 15.58 17.50
C ARG A 96 -3.79 16.90 18.08
N ARG A 97 -3.22 17.35 19.20
CA ARG A 97 -3.59 18.62 19.83
C ARG A 97 -3.19 19.81 18.95
N ILE A 98 -1.99 19.79 18.37
CA ILE A 98 -1.53 20.81 17.41
C ILE A 98 -2.45 20.86 16.20
N ARG A 99 -2.75 19.69 15.59
CA ARG A 99 -3.68 19.57 14.45
C ARG A 99 -5.06 20.14 14.73
N HIS A 100 -5.59 19.97 15.94
CA HIS A 100 -6.86 20.58 16.34
C HIS A 100 -6.78 22.11 16.35
N TYR A 101 -5.70 22.69 16.89
CA TYR A 101 -5.52 24.15 16.87
C TYR A 101 -5.38 24.69 15.45
N ILE A 102 -4.65 24.00 14.57
CA ILE A 102 -4.49 24.44 13.19
C ILE A 102 -5.82 24.38 12.43
N ARG A 103 -6.59 23.29 12.56
CA ARG A 103 -7.94 23.17 11.99
C ARG A 103 -8.88 24.27 12.49
N TRP A 104 -8.84 24.58 13.79
CA TRP A 104 -9.63 25.66 14.38
C TRP A 104 -9.24 27.03 13.79
N ASN A 105 -7.94 27.33 13.74
CA ASN A 105 -7.44 28.57 13.18
C ASN A 105 -7.82 28.73 11.70
N ALA A 106 -7.73 27.66 10.91
CA ALA A 106 -8.16 27.65 9.51
C ALA A 106 -9.66 28.01 9.39
N ALA A 107 -10.52 27.39 10.19
CA ALA A 107 -11.95 27.70 10.22
C ALA A 107 -12.22 29.16 10.60
N VAL A 108 -11.53 29.67 11.63
CA VAL A 108 -11.69 31.06 12.08
C VAL A 108 -11.22 32.06 11.04
N MET A 109 -10.10 31.81 10.35
CA MET A 109 -9.60 32.70 9.30
C MET A 109 -10.60 32.84 8.15
N VAL A 110 -11.12 31.71 7.64
CA VAL A 110 -12.11 31.70 6.55
C VAL A 110 -13.43 32.33 7.00
N ALA A 111 -13.92 31.98 8.19
CA ALA A 111 -15.15 32.57 8.72
C ALA A 111 -15.02 34.09 8.91
N ARG A 112 -13.86 34.57 9.39
CA ARG A 112 -13.61 36.01 9.57
C ARG A 112 -13.53 36.74 8.24
N ALA A 113 -12.93 36.13 7.22
CA ALA A 113 -12.88 36.71 5.87
C ALA A 113 -14.29 36.85 5.29
N ASN A 114 -15.10 35.79 5.34
CA ASN A 114 -16.47 35.80 4.84
C ASN A 114 -17.38 36.78 5.60
N ARG A 115 -17.12 37.06 6.88
CA ARG A 115 -17.85 38.11 7.63
C ARG A 115 -17.49 39.54 7.22
N ARG A 116 -16.30 39.76 6.65
CA ARG A 116 -15.81 41.10 6.28
C ARG A 116 -16.14 41.47 4.84
N SER A 117 -16.28 40.47 3.99
CA SER A 117 -16.55 40.68 2.57
C SER A 117 -17.36 39.49 2.06
N ASP A 118 -18.55 39.79 1.56
CA ASP A 118 -19.42 38.78 0.98
C ASP A 118 -18.81 38.20 -0.30
N GLY A 119 -19.00 36.89 -0.53
CA GLY A 119 -18.61 36.21 -1.76
C GLY A 119 -17.16 35.72 -1.85
N LEU A 120 -16.33 35.85 -0.80
CA LEU A 120 -14.96 35.32 -0.79
C LEU A 120 -14.91 33.78 -0.81
N GLY A 121 -15.80 33.12 -0.07
CA GLY A 121 -15.85 31.65 0.05
C GLY A 121 -14.72 31.05 0.89
N GLY A 122 -14.38 29.78 0.63
CA GLY A 122 -13.24 29.09 1.26
C GLY A 122 -13.40 27.57 1.38
N HIS A 123 -12.38 26.82 0.97
CA HIS A 123 -12.37 25.34 0.93
C HIS A 123 -12.00 24.70 2.28
N LEU A 124 -12.89 24.84 3.28
CA LEU A 124 -12.67 24.25 4.60
C LEU A 124 -12.67 22.73 4.59
N ALA A 125 -13.57 22.11 3.84
CA ALA A 125 -13.70 20.65 3.76
C ALA A 125 -12.44 19.99 3.17
N THR A 126 -11.86 20.60 2.12
CA THR A 126 -10.65 20.10 1.47
C THR A 126 -9.45 20.12 2.41
N TYR A 127 -9.26 21.22 3.15
CA TYR A 127 -8.18 21.25 4.14
C TYR A 127 -8.45 20.27 5.29
N ALA A 128 -9.68 20.20 5.79
CA ALA A 128 -10.03 19.32 6.90
C ALA A 128 -9.76 17.84 6.60
N SER A 129 -10.07 17.37 5.39
CA SER A 129 -9.83 15.98 4.97
C SER A 129 -8.33 15.66 4.84
N ALA A 130 -7.52 16.61 4.34
CA ALA A 130 -6.10 16.41 4.12
C ALA A 130 -5.20 16.79 5.32
N ALA A 131 -5.73 17.45 6.35
CA ALA A 131 -4.92 18.00 7.44
C ALA A 131 -4.00 16.96 8.09
N THR A 132 -4.50 15.76 8.38
CA THR A 132 -3.69 14.66 8.95
C THR A 132 -2.47 14.35 8.08
N LEU A 133 -2.65 14.25 6.77
CA LEU A 133 -1.57 13.94 5.83
C LEU A 133 -0.49 15.03 5.84
N TYR A 134 -0.91 16.31 5.85
CA TYR A 134 0.04 17.42 5.94
C TYR A 134 0.77 17.45 7.28
N GLU A 135 0.08 17.25 8.40
CA GLU A 135 0.73 17.26 9.71
C GLU A 135 1.79 16.16 9.83
N VAL A 136 1.53 14.94 9.34
CA VAL A 136 2.54 13.87 9.33
C VAL A 136 3.75 14.26 8.48
N GLY A 137 3.57 15.01 7.38
CA GLY A 137 4.68 15.47 6.55
C GLY A 137 5.44 16.70 7.09
N PHE A 138 4.87 17.44 8.05
CA PHE A 138 5.50 18.62 8.65
C PHE A 138 6.29 18.32 9.94
N ASN A 139 6.00 17.20 10.61
CA ASN A 139 6.70 16.75 11.82
C ASN A 139 7.81 15.76 11.48
#